data_AF-L9VXM4-F1
#
_entry.id   AF-L9VXM4-F1
#
_cell.length_a   1.000
_cell.length_b   1.000
_cell.length_c   1.000
_cell.angle_alpha   90.00
_cell.angle_beta   90.00
_cell.angle_gamma   90.00
#
_symmetry.space_group_name_H-M   'P 1'
#
loop_
_entity.id
_entity.type
_entity.pdbx_description
1 polymer ?
#
loop_
_entity_poly.entity_id
_entity_poly.type
_entity_poly.pdbx_seq_one_letter_code
_entity_poly.pdbx_strand_id
1 'polypeptide(L)'
;MRGMIDGLLEYSRVDSAENSLEPTDLNAVLEDALTDLLIMTGGHDADDVHPLRSTGREGPSPVTESRTQEAGARIPAMEWTRRRVVGTTVAAVALAGCLGEDSAGDGDENPGDDDGDESGNGDDHDAESVLEERDLEDHTGEESVEIRVDPDGDGFEPDAIEIDQDTVLEWTWEGESTGIYPIDIPPECVWDEDVDEDSVDEQEAGYQYDRLFWADGAYLYGSHDADGEEFTGAFRVLEGDD
;
A
#
# COMPACT_ATOMS: atom_id res chain seq x y z
N MET A 1 -20.28 45.72 20.80
CA MET A 1 -20.02 45.41 19.38
C MET A 1 -18.96 46.28 18.68
N ARG A 2 -18.31 47.26 19.33
CA ARG A 2 -17.20 48.02 18.71
C ARG A 2 -15.80 47.61 19.18
N GLY A 3 -15.68 46.74 20.18
CA GLY A 3 -14.39 46.26 20.68
C GLY A 3 -13.85 44.99 19.99
N MET A 4 -14.69 44.28 19.22
CA MET A 4 -14.26 43.04 18.53
C MET A 4 -13.54 43.30 17.19
N ILE A 5 -13.64 44.52 16.63
CA ILE A 5 -13.01 44.84 15.34
C ILE A 5 -11.56 45.34 15.55
N ASP A 6 -11.25 45.92 16.72
CA ASP A 6 -9.90 46.45 16.98
C ASP A 6 -8.87 45.33 17.26
N GLY A 7 -9.30 44.21 17.84
CA GLY A 7 -8.44 43.05 18.13
C GLY A 7 -7.97 42.28 16.89
N LEU A 8 -8.64 42.43 15.74
CA LEU A 8 -8.26 41.75 14.49
C LEU A 8 -7.21 42.51 13.66
N LEU A 9 -6.96 43.79 13.98
CA LEU A 9 -5.93 44.59 13.30
C LEU A 9 -4.56 44.53 14.00
N GLU A 10 -4.50 44.09 15.27
CA GLU A 10 -3.23 43.87 15.97
C GLU A 10 -2.55 42.54 15.58
N TYR A 11 -3.32 41.52 15.15
CA TYR A 11 -2.74 40.26 14.69
C TYR A 11 -2.05 40.34 13.31
N SER A 12 -2.34 41.38 12.52
CA SER A 12 -1.71 41.56 11.20
C SER A 12 -0.39 42.33 11.24
N ARG A 13 0.13 42.69 12.43
CA ARG A 13 1.35 43.50 12.58
C ARG A 13 2.50 42.82 13.32
N VAL A 14 2.32 41.58 13.75
CA VAL A 14 3.37 40.73 14.31
C VAL A 14 3.59 39.60 13.32
N ASP A 15 4.33 39.88 12.25
CA ASP A 15 5.25 38.92 11.62
C ASP A 15 6.12 39.63 10.55
N SER A 16 6.84 40.68 10.95
CA SER A 16 7.86 41.30 10.07
C SER A 16 9.04 41.88 10.84
N ALA A 17 9.21 41.48 12.11
CA ALA A 17 10.34 41.92 12.92
C ALA A 17 11.02 40.70 13.53
N GLU A 18 12.17 40.35 12.93
CA GLU A 18 13.32 39.79 13.64
C GLU A 18 13.21 38.34 14.13
N ASN A 19 13.08 37.39 13.20
CA ASN A 19 13.98 36.23 13.20
C ASN A 19 14.29 35.91 11.75
N SER A 20 15.35 36.54 11.24
CA SER A 20 16.05 36.02 10.07
C SER A 20 16.56 34.65 10.50
N LEU A 21 15.75 33.61 10.27
CA LEU A 21 16.22 32.24 10.28
C LEU A 21 17.37 32.27 9.28
N GLU A 22 18.60 32.27 9.77
CA GLU A 22 19.76 32.01 8.93
C GLU A 22 19.40 30.76 8.15
N PRO A 23 19.47 30.76 6.81
CA PRO A 23 19.11 29.59 6.04
C PRO A 23 19.95 28.45 6.59
N THR A 24 19.32 27.52 7.30
CA THR A 24 19.98 26.31 7.76
C THR A 24 20.54 25.70 6.49
N ASP A 25 21.87 25.66 6.40
CA ASP A 25 22.53 25.17 5.22
C ASP A 25 22.24 23.67 5.15
N LEU A 26 21.21 23.33 4.38
CA LEU A 26 20.70 21.96 4.27
C LEU A 26 21.79 21.03 3.71
N ASN A 27 22.77 21.56 2.96
CA ASN A 27 23.95 20.81 2.54
C ASN A 27 24.83 20.41 3.73
N ALA A 28 25.09 21.32 4.68
CA ALA A 28 25.85 20.97 5.88
C ALA A 28 25.16 19.88 6.72
N VAL A 29 23.82 19.90 6.81
CA VAL A 29 23.04 18.86 7.51
C VAL A 29 23.08 17.54 6.74
N LEU A 30 23.02 17.59 5.40
CA LEU A 30 23.11 16.39 4.55
C LEU A 30 24.50 15.74 4.65
N GLU A 31 25.58 16.54 4.65
CA GLU A 31 26.96 16.03 4.74
C GLU A 31 27.27 15.40 6.11
N ASP A 32 26.69 15.93 7.19
CA ASP A 32 26.79 15.34 8.53
C ASP A 32 26.06 14.00 8.60
N ALA A 33 24.83 13.93 8.09
CA ALA A 33 24.06 12.68 8.03
C ALA A 33 24.72 11.62 7.14
N LEU A 34 25.31 12.02 6.01
CA LEU A 34 26.08 11.13 5.14
C LEU A 34 27.34 10.60 5.82
N THR A 35 28.02 11.44 6.61
CA THR A 35 29.20 11.04 7.38
C THR A 35 28.84 10.01 8.46
N ASP A 36 27.73 10.22 9.18
CA ASP A 36 27.27 9.27 10.20
C ASP A 36 26.91 7.91 9.59
N LEU A 37 26.22 7.93 8.44
CA LEU A 37 25.85 6.71 7.70
C LEU A 37 27.08 6.00 7.10
N LEU A 38 28.11 6.74 6.69
CA LEU A 38 29.39 6.18 6.22
C LEU A 38 30.19 5.53 7.37
N ILE A 39 30.12 6.07 8.59
CA ILE A 39 30.73 5.45 9.78
C ILE A 39 29.98 4.16 10.15
N MET A 40 28.65 4.12 10.01
CA MET A 40 27.86 2.90 10.26
C MET A 40 28.11 1.80 9.22
N THR A 41 28.41 2.15 7.97
CA THR A 41 28.62 1.18 6.88
C THR A 41 30.08 0.81 6.62
N GLY A 42 31.05 1.67 6.99
CA GLY A 42 32.50 1.47 6.76
C GLY A 42 33.26 0.68 7.83
N GLY A 43 32.56 0.04 8.77
CA GLY A 43 33.14 -0.62 9.95
C GLY A 43 33.46 -2.12 9.80
N HIS A 44 33.46 -2.69 8.60
CA HIS A 44 33.85 -4.10 8.39
C HIS A 44 34.90 -4.26 7.28
N ASP A 45 35.99 -4.93 7.67
CA ASP A 45 36.98 -5.64 6.86
C ASP A 45 37.97 -4.84 5.99
N ALA A 46 39.13 -4.55 6.58
CA ALA A 46 40.42 -4.63 5.88
C ALA A 46 41.59 -4.79 6.87
N ASP A 47 41.72 -5.96 7.51
CA ASP A 47 43.00 -6.38 8.11
C ASP A 47 43.27 -7.86 7.77
N ASP A 48 43.59 -8.12 6.50
CA ASP A 48 44.28 -9.34 6.07
C ASP A 48 45.64 -8.96 5.49
N VAL A 49 46.67 -8.99 6.35
CA VAL A 49 48.08 -9.09 5.92
C VAL A 49 48.84 -9.95 6.93
N HIS A 50 48.66 -11.27 6.84
CA HIS A 50 49.54 -12.23 7.48
C HIS A 50 50.64 -12.71 6.51
N PRO A 51 51.94 -12.54 6.84
CA PRO A 51 53.02 -13.04 6.00
C PRO A 51 53.29 -14.54 6.20
N LEU A 52 53.46 -15.22 5.06
CA LEU A 52 53.90 -16.61 4.88
C LEU A 52 55.04 -17.05 5.82
N ARG A 53 54.82 -18.11 6.61
CA ARG A 53 55.89 -19.03 7.03
C ARG A 53 55.44 -20.50 7.06
N SER A 54 56.08 -21.24 6.16
CA SER A 54 56.20 -22.70 6.05
C SER A 54 56.53 -23.41 7.38
N THR A 55 55.86 -24.54 7.67
CA THR A 55 56.48 -25.88 7.85
C THR A 55 55.43 -26.98 8.07
N GLY A 56 55.38 -27.96 7.16
CA GLY A 56 55.43 -29.40 7.44
C GLY A 56 54.29 -30.12 8.20
N ARG A 57 53.83 -31.21 7.56
CA ARG A 57 53.77 -32.59 8.10
C ARG A 57 52.36 -33.19 8.38
N GLU A 58 52.07 -34.24 7.59
CA GLU A 58 51.31 -35.48 7.87
C GLU A 58 49.79 -35.45 8.17
N GLY A 59 49.04 -36.18 7.32
CA GLY A 59 48.09 -37.19 7.79
C GLY A 59 46.60 -36.84 7.84
N PRO A 60 45.70 -37.85 7.80
CA PRO A 60 44.47 -37.81 7.00
C PRO A 60 43.16 -37.48 7.77
N SER A 61 42.11 -37.24 6.97
CA SER A 61 40.68 -36.93 7.25
C SER A 61 40.08 -37.49 8.56
N PRO A 62 39.01 -36.85 9.10
CA PRO A 62 37.66 -37.27 8.69
C PRO A 62 36.56 -36.18 8.70
N VAL A 63 35.52 -36.45 7.89
CA VAL A 63 34.07 -36.36 8.18
C VAL A 63 33.38 -35.03 8.57
N THR A 64 32.34 -34.76 7.79
CA THR A 64 31.12 -33.92 7.96
C THR A 64 30.82 -33.27 9.31
N GLU A 65 30.40 -32.01 9.29
CA GLU A 65 29.06 -31.53 9.73
C GLU A 65 28.96 -30.01 9.54
N SER A 66 28.14 -29.58 8.57
CA SER A 66 27.71 -28.20 8.42
C SER A 66 26.63 -27.91 9.46
N ARG A 67 26.97 -27.15 10.49
CA ARG A 67 26.02 -26.64 11.48
C ARG A 67 25.76 -25.17 11.19
N THR A 68 24.73 -24.89 10.42
CA THR A 68 24.15 -23.54 10.28
C THR A 68 23.64 -23.10 11.65
N GLN A 69 24.16 -21.97 12.11
CA GLN A 69 23.76 -21.27 13.31
C GLN A 69 22.90 -20.10 12.86
N GLU A 70 21.58 -20.30 12.84
CA GLU A 70 20.63 -19.20 12.66
C GLU A 70 20.50 -18.44 13.98
N ALA A 71 20.98 -17.20 13.95
CA ALA A 71 20.74 -16.21 14.96
C ALA A 71 19.36 -15.58 14.71
N GLY A 72 18.33 -16.14 15.34
CA GLY A 72 17.01 -15.51 15.39
C GLY A 72 17.07 -14.24 16.24
N ALA A 73 17.19 -13.10 15.56
CA ALA A 73 17.01 -11.78 16.16
C ALA A 73 15.54 -11.62 16.55
N ARG A 74 15.28 -11.63 17.86
CA ARG A 74 13.99 -11.24 18.43
C ARG A 74 13.96 -9.72 18.53
N ILE A 75 13.20 -9.06 17.66
CA ILE A 75 12.92 -7.63 17.77
C ILE A 75 11.69 -7.44 18.69
N PRO A 76 11.72 -6.48 19.64
CA PRO A 76 10.68 -6.33 20.67
C PRO A 76 9.37 -5.76 20.11
N ALA A 77 8.26 -6.41 20.47
CA ALA A 77 6.91 -5.92 20.23
C ALA A 77 6.71 -4.54 20.89
N MET A 78 6.30 -3.54 20.11
CA MET A 78 5.88 -2.24 20.62
C MET A 78 4.48 -2.36 21.24
N GLU A 79 4.45 -2.46 22.56
CA GLU A 79 3.23 -2.44 23.37
C GLU A 79 2.60 -1.04 23.43
N TRP A 80 1.81 -0.68 22.41
CA TRP A 80 0.98 0.53 22.49
C TRP A 80 -0.24 0.30 23.39
N THR A 81 -0.14 0.79 24.62
CA THR A 81 -1.23 0.75 25.61
C THR A 81 -2.34 1.72 25.20
N ARG A 82 -3.42 1.22 24.58
CA ARG A 82 -4.61 2.02 24.24
C ARG A 82 -5.68 1.98 25.34
N ARG A 83 -6.16 3.16 25.74
CA ARG A 83 -7.36 3.36 26.56
C ARG A 83 -8.61 3.20 25.68
N ARG A 84 -9.32 2.08 25.79
CA ARG A 84 -10.65 1.89 25.19
C ARG A 84 -11.71 2.74 25.89
N VAL A 85 -12.41 3.57 25.11
CA VAL A 85 -13.74 4.10 25.47
C VAL A 85 -14.75 3.35 24.60
N VAL A 86 -15.60 2.55 25.24
CA VAL A 86 -16.67 1.79 24.58
C VAL A 86 -17.88 2.70 24.44
N GLY A 87 -18.23 3.06 23.20
CA GLY A 87 -19.49 3.69 22.82
C GLY A 87 -20.41 2.64 22.21
N THR A 88 -21.62 2.47 22.76
CA THR A 88 -22.63 1.53 22.27
C THR A 88 -23.72 2.29 21.54
N THR A 89 -24.04 1.91 20.31
CA THR A 89 -25.27 2.36 19.63
C THR A 89 -25.84 1.27 18.73
N VAL A 90 -27.16 1.17 18.75
CA VAL A 90 -28.01 0.14 18.12
C VAL A 90 -29.01 0.88 17.24
N ALA A 91 -29.24 0.43 15.99
CA ALA A 91 -30.58 0.12 15.45
C ALA A 91 -30.56 -0.10 13.92
N ALA A 92 -31.13 -1.24 13.50
CA ALA A 92 -31.45 -1.58 12.11
C ALA A 92 -32.79 -0.97 11.65
N VAL A 93 -32.91 -0.62 10.36
CA VAL A 93 -34.19 -0.41 9.67
C VAL A 93 -34.13 -0.99 8.26
N ALA A 94 -34.88 -2.07 8.04
CA ALA A 94 -35.20 -2.60 6.72
C ALA A 94 -36.51 -1.98 6.21
N LEU A 95 -36.54 -1.50 4.97
CA LEU A 95 -37.77 -1.18 4.25
C LEU A 95 -37.70 -1.72 2.83
N ALA A 96 -38.47 -2.79 2.59
CA ALA A 96 -38.83 -3.30 1.28
C ALA A 96 -39.95 -2.44 0.66
N GLY A 97 -39.93 -2.27 -0.67
CA GLY A 97 -40.98 -1.55 -1.40
C GLY A 97 -40.95 -1.83 -2.91
N CYS A 98 -41.54 -2.96 -3.30
CA CYS A 98 -41.86 -3.33 -4.68
C CYS A 98 -43.34 -2.99 -4.97
N LEU A 99 -43.68 -2.21 -6.02
CA LEU A 99 -44.98 -2.31 -6.73
C LEU A 99 -45.14 -1.41 -7.99
N GLY A 100 -45.47 -2.04 -9.14
CA GLY A 100 -46.37 -1.56 -10.23
C GLY A 100 -45.80 -0.59 -11.26
N GLU A 101 -46.24 -0.52 -12.53
CA GLU A 101 -47.29 -1.19 -13.32
C GLU A 101 -47.04 -0.83 -14.82
N ASP A 102 -47.58 -1.66 -15.71
CA ASP A 102 -47.41 -1.75 -17.17
C ASP A 102 -47.95 -0.60 -18.06
N SER A 103 -47.36 -0.46 -19.25
CA SER A 103 -48.07 0.03 -20.45
C SER A 103 -47.40 -0.44 -21.74
N ALA A 104 -48.17 -1.20 -22.52
CA ALA A 104 -47.83 -1.69 -23.86
C ALA A 104 -47.97 -0.59 -24.91
N GLY A 105 -46.99 -0.49 -25.81
CA GLY A 105 -47.00 0.35 -27.00
C GLY A 105 -46.36 -0.37 -28.18
N ASP A 106 -47.20 -0.79 -29.11
CA ASP A 106 -46.89 -1.44 -30.39
C ASP A 106 -46.28 -0.45 -31.41
N GLY A 107 -45.31 -0.94 -32.21
CA GLY A 107 -45.04 -0.47 -33.58
C GLY A 107 -43.71 0.25 -33.79
N ASP A 108 -42.76 -0.38 -34.50
CA ASP A 108 -42.55 -0.15 -35.94
C ASP A 108 -41.26 -0.89 -36.38
N GLU A 109 -41.38 -1.71 -37.42
CA GLU A 109 -40.31 -2.54 -37.97
C GLU A 109 -39.47 -1.71 -38.94
N ASN A 110 -38.22 -1.40 -38.59
CA ASN A 110 -37.24 -0.88 -39.53
C ASN A 110 -36.03 -1.85 -39.64
N PRO A 111 -35.89 -2.61 -40.74
CA PRO A 111 -34.69 -3.39 -41.00
C PRO A 111 -33.69 -2.46 -41.68
N GLY A 112 -32.86 -1.82 -40.86
CA GLY A 112 -31.69 -1.07 -41.30
C GLY A 112 -30.47 -1.69 -40.64
N ASP A 113 -29.77 -2.53 -41.39
CA ASP A 113 -28.42 -3.00 -41.16
C ASP A 113 -27.53 -1.88 -40.59
N ASP A 114 -27.03 -2.10 -39.37
CA ASP A 114 -25.69 -1.68 -38.95
C ASP A 114 -25.23 -2.74 -37.94
N ASP A 115 -24.81 -3.89 -38.47
CA ASP A 115 -23.98 -4.87 -37.77
C ASP A 115 -22.59 -4.26 -37.55
N GLY A 116 -22.55 -3.26 -36.66
CA GLY A 116 -21.38 -2.80 -35.93
C GLY A 116 -21.49 -3.31 -34.50
N ASP A 117 -21.68 -4.62 -34.34
CA ASP A 117 -21.45 -5.30 -33.07
C ASP A 117 -19.94 -5.34 -32.85
N GLU A 118 -19.38 -4.19 -32.48
CA GLU A 118 -18.19 -4.15 -31.65
C GLU A 118 -18.65 -4.58 -30.26
N SER A 119 -18.98 -5.86 -30.10
CA SER A 119 -18.71 -6.56 -28.84
C SER A 119 -17.20 -6.55 -28.65
N GLY A 120 -16.67 -5.37 -28.32
CA GLY A 120 -15.52 -5.30 -27.47
C GLY A 120 -15.93 -6.05 -26.21
N ASN A 121 -15.43 -7.26 -26.04
CA ASN A 121 -14.96 -7.63 -24.72
C ASN A 121 -13.82 -6.64 -24.44
N GLY A 122 -14.18 -5.40 -24.11
CA GLY A 122 -13.33 -4.59 -23.27
C GLY A 122 -13.53 -5.27 -21.94
N ASP A 123 -12.54 -6.04 -21.52
CA ASP A 123 -12.34 -6.32 -20.11
C ASP A 123 -12.22 -4.93 -19.46
N ASP A 124 -13.37 -4.33 -19.14
CA ASP A 124 -13.45 -3.09 -18.40
C ASP A 124 -12.93 -3.47 -17.02
N HIS A 125 -11.61 -3.32 -16.83
CA HIS A 125 -10.92 -3.41 -15.54
C HIS A 125 -11.34 -2.20 -14.68
N ASP A 126 -12.65 -2.00 -14.57
CA ASP A 126 -13.30 -0.98 -13.79
C ASP A 126 -13.37 -1.50 -12.36
N ALA A 127 -12.80 -0.75 -11.44
CA ALA A 127 -12.70 -1.19 -10.05
C ALA A 127 -14.08 -1.42 -9.43
N GLU A 128 -15.09 -0.60 -9.77
CA GLU A 128 -16.45 -0.77 -9.24
C GLU A 128 -17.06 -2.11 -9.66
N SER A 129 -16.95 -2.45 -10.94
CA SER A 129 -17.49 -3.70 -11.50
C SER A 129 -16.86 -4.93 -10.85
N VAL A 130 -15.53 -4.92 -10.66
CA VAL A 130 -14.81 -6.01 -9.99
C VAL A 130 -15.26 -6.17 -8.54
N LEU A 131 -15.39 -5.05 -7.81
CA LEU A 131 -15.84 -5.08 -6.41
C LEU A 131 -17.29 -5.55 -6.25
N GLU A 132 -18.17 -5.30 -7.24
CA GLU A 132 -19.56 -5.79 -7.22
C GLU A 132 -19.66 -7.31 -7.43
N GLU A 133 -18.70 -7.91 -8.12
CA GLU A 133 -18.64 -9.36 -8.37
C GLU A 133 -17.97 -10.15 -7.24
N ARG A 134 -17.21 -9.46 -6.38
CA ARG A 134 -16.39 -10.04 -5.30
C ARG A 134 -17.07 -9.91 -3.93
N ASP A 135 -16.72 -10.83 -3.02
CA ASP A 135 -17.17 -10.75 -1.62
C ASP A 135 -16.17 -9.87 -0.86
N LEU A 136 -16.60 -8.66 -0.49
CA LEU A 136 -15.75 -7.67 0.20
C LEU A 136 -15.60 -8.02 1.67
N GLU A 137 -14.36 -8.20 2.12
CA GLU A 137 -14.07 -8.31 3.55
C GLU A 137 -14.09 -6.92 4.20
N ASP A 138 -14.97 -6.73 5.18
CA ASP A 138 -15.13 -5.48 5.93
C ASP A 138 -13.99 -5.31 6.95
N HIS A 139 -13.17 -4.30 6.71
CA HIS A 139 -12.09 -3.84 7.58
C HIS A 139 -12.30 -2.38 8.02
N THR A 140 -13.53 -1.87 7.91
CA THR A 140 -13.86 -0.53 8.41
C THR A 140 -13.67 -0.45 9.93
N GLY A 141 -13.11 0.66 10.38
CA GLY A 141 -12.71 0.94 11.75
C GLY A 141 -11.33 0.40 12.12
N GLU A 142 -10.63 -0.27 11.20
CA GLU A 142 -9.27 -0.76 11.40
C GLU A 142 -8.23 0.27 10.96
N GLU A 143 -7.15 0.36 11.73
CA GLU A 143 -6.06 1.31 11.47
C GLU A 143 -5.06 0.79 10.43
N SER A 144 -4.92 -0.54 10.33
CA SER A 144 -4.16 -1.19 9.29
C SER A 144 -4.73 -2.55 8.93
N VAL A 145 -4.51 -2.96 7.69
CA VAL A 145 -4.95 -4.24 7.13
C VAL A 145 -3.76 -4.90 6.44
N GLU A 146 -3.51 -6.17 6.78
CA GLU A 146 -2.47 -6.99 6.16
C GLU A 146 -3.04 -7.71 4.92
N ILE A 147 -2.34 -7.61 3.80
CA ILE A 147 -2.64 -8.32 2.55
C ILE A 147 -1.42 -9.18 2.19
N ARG A 148 -1.63 -10.49 2.03
CA ARG A 148 -0.59 -11.41 1.57
C ARG A 148 -0.55 -11.41 0.05
N VAL A 149 0.66 -11.31 -0.50
CA VAL A 149 0.91 -11.34 -1.93
C VAL A 149 1.53 -12.66 -2.31
N ASP A 150 0.87 -13.35 -3.23
CA ASP A 150 1.18 -14.67 -3.72
C ASP A 150 1.32 -15.75 -2.62
N PRO A 151 0.34 -15.91 -1.70
CA PRO A 151 0.38 -16.99 -0.74
C PRO A 151 0.20 -18.32 -1.49
N ASP A 152 1.23 -19.16 -1.50
CA ASP A 152 1.23 -20.45 -2.20
C ASP A 152 0.95 -20.37 -3.73
N GLY A 153 1.11 -19.19 -4.36
CA GLY A 153 0.81 -19.00 -5.79
C GLY A 153 -0.64 -18.61 -6.10
N ASP A 154 -1.43 -18.16 -5.12
CA ASP A 154 -2.89 -17.94 -5.25
C ASP A 154 -3.31 -16.45 -5.35
N GLY A 155 -2.37 -15.54 -5.63
CA GLY A 155 -2.66 -14.12 -5.84
C GLY A 155 -2.72 -13.28 -4.55
N PHE A 156 -3.79 -12.51 -4.30
CA PHE A 156 -3.90 -11.68 -3.10
C PHE A 156 -4.83 -12.32 -2.05
N GLU A 157 -4.42 -12.29 -0.77
CA GLU A 157 -5.27 -12.71 0.35
C GLU A 157 -5.27 -11.64 1.46
N PRO A 158 -6.41 -10.98 1.75
CA PRO A 158 -7.69 -11.04 1.01
C PRO A 158 -7.59 -10.44 -0.41
N ASP A 159 -8.44 -10.91 -1.33
CA ASP A 159 -8.49 -10.41 -2.72
C ASP A 159 -9.36 -9.16 -2.89
N ALA A 160 -10.34 -8.97 -2.01
CA ALA A 160 -11.25 -7.82 -2.02
C ALA A 160 -11.61 -7.34 -0.61
N ILE A 161 -11.40 -6.05 -0.31
CA ILE A 161 -11.66 -5.49 1.03
C ILE A 161 -12.37 -4.13 1.00
N GLU A 162 -13.00 -3.76 2.12
CA GLU A 162 -13.57 -2.44 2.38
C GLU A 162 -12.87 -1.80 3.59
N ILE A 163 -12.35 -0.58 3.44
CA ILE A 163 -11.59 0.15 4.46
C ILE A 163 -12.09 1.58 4.62
N ASP A 164 -11.74 2.24 5.73
CA ASP A 164 -11.95 3.68 5.89
C ASP A 164 -10.82 4.49 5.25
N GLN A 165 -11.10 5.76 5.01
CA GLN A 165 -10.05 6.76 4.85
C GLN A 165 -9.06 6.70 6.02
N ASP A 166 -7.78 6.94 5.70
CA ASP A 166 -6.67 6.89 6.65
C ASP A 166 -6.34 5.47 7.21
N THR A 167 -6.90 4.40 6.64
CA THR A 167 -6.43 3.03 6.88
C THR A 167 -5.13 2.77 6.10
N VAL A 168 -4.16 2.13 6.76
CA VAL A 168 -2.90 1.70 6.14
C VAL A 168 -3.05 0.28 5.59
N LEU A 169 -2.80 0.09 4.30
CA LEU A 169 -2.67 -1.25 3.72
C LEU A 169 -1.22 -1.69 3.78
N GLU A 170 -0.98 -2.91 4.29
CA GLU A 170 0.33 -3.52 4.46
C GLU A 170 0.40 -4.80 3.61
N TRP A 171 1.10 -4.75 2.49
CA TRP A 171 1.32 -5.92 1.63
C TRP A 171 2.57 -6.66 2.07
N THR A 172 2.46 -7.99 2.20
CA THR A 172 3.57 -8.90 2.53
C THR A 172 3.68 -9.97 1.45
N TRP A 173 4.82 -10.02 0.77
CA TRP A 173 5.09 -11.03 -0.25
C TRP A 173 5.45 -12.34 0.44
N GLU A 174 4.72 -13.40 0.12
CA GLU A 174 5.02 -14.77 0.57
C GLU A 174 5.62 -15.63 -0.56
N GLY A 175 5.34 -15.26 -1.81
CA GLY A 175 5.92 -15.85 -3.03
C GLY A 175 6.85 -14.89 -3.79
N GLU A 176 7.37 -15.37 -4.92
CA GLU A 176 8.11 -14.57 -5.91
C GLU A 176 7.08 -13.95 -6.87
N SER A 177 6.89 -12.63 -6.81
CA SER A 177 5.96 -11.89 -7.68
C SER A 177 6.44 -10.47 -7.90
N THR A 178 5.87 -9.74 -8.85
CA THR A 178 6.24 -8.34 -9.07
C THR A 178 5.77 -7.43 -7.94
N GLY A 179 6.27 -6.19 -7.95
CA GLY A 179 5.65 -5.09 -7.24
C GLY A 179 4.19 -4.87 -7.66
N ILE A 180 3.43 -4.20 -6.81
CA ILE A 180 2.04 -3.86 -7.09
C ILE A 180 1.97 -2.60 -7.94
N TYR A 181 1.13 -2.61 -8.97
CA TYR A 181 0.86 -1.46 -9.83
C TYR A 181 -0.65 -1.13 -9.86
N PRO A 182 -1.02 0.16 -10.00
CA PRO A 182 -2.42 0.57 -10.14
C PRO A 182 -2.97 0.18 -11.52
N ILE A 183 -4.20 -0.34 -11.56
CA ILE A 183 -4.94 -0.63 -12.81
C ILE A 183 -6.03 0.41 -13.00
N ASP A 184 -6.90 0.57 -12.00
CA ASP A 184 -7.97 1.57 -11.99
C ASP A 184 -8.09 2.17 -10.60
N ILE A 185 -7.94 3.48 -10.48
CA ILE A 185 -7.90 4.19 -9.20
C ILE A 185 -8.67 5.50 -9.30
N PRO A 186 -9.19 6.03 -8.18
CA PRO A 186 -9.85 7.32 -8.18
C PRO A 186 -8.90 8.42 -8.69
N PRO A 187 -9.37 9.37 -9.51
CA PRO A 187 -8.52 10.39 -10.13
C PRO A 187 -7.91 11.39 -9.14
N GLU A 188 -8.43 11.41 -7.92
CA GLU A 188 -7.91 12.18 -6.80
C GLU A 188 -6.76 11.47 -6.08
N CYS A 189 -6.65 10.15 -6.21
CA CYS A 189 -5.54 9.40 -5.67
C CYS A 189 -4.32 9.53 -6.58
N VAL A 190 -3.18 9.87 -5.99
CA VAL A 190 -1.87 9.79 -6.65
C VAL A 190 -1.22 8.50 -6.18
N TRP A 191 -1.48 7.40 -6.89
CA TRP A 191 -0.63 6.22 -6.87
C TRP A 191 0.54 6.52 -7.81
N ASP A 192 1.76 6.22 -7.37
CA ASP A 192 3.04 6.60 -8.00
C ASP A 192 2.95 6.71 -9.54
N GLU A 193 3.09 7.93 -10.08
CA GLU A 193 2.70 8.26 -11.47
C GLU A 193 3.58 7.60 -12.55
N ASP A 194 4.73 7.08 -12.14
CA ASP A 194 5.70 6.39 -13.01
C ASP A 194 5.64 4.85 -12.85
N VAL A 195 4.66 4.31 -12.10
CA VAL A 195 4.52 2.87 -11.84
C VAL A 195 3.35 2.29 -12.63
N ASP A 196 3.68 1.42 -13.58
CA ASP A 196 2.82 0.55 -14.38
C ASP A 196 3.35 -0.90 -14.41
N GLU A 197 2.57 -1.82 -15.01
CA GLU A 197 2.90 -3.26 -15.16
C GLU A 197 4.32 -3.52 -15.66
N ASP A 198 4.79 -2.76 -16.65
CA ASP A 198 6.09 -2.98 -17.29
C ASP A 198 7.26 -2.40 -16.46
N SER A 199 6.96 -1.57 -15.46
CA SER A 199 7.94 -0.79 -14.69
C SER A 199 8.23 -1.35 -13.29
N VAL A 200 7.37 -2.23 -12.76
CA VAL A 200 7.52 -2.80 -11.43
C VAL A 200 8.67 -3.82 -11.39
N ASP A 201 9.47 -3.76 -10.33
CA ASP A 201 10.54 -4.74 -10.08
C ASP A 201 9.97 -6.06 -9.51
N GLU A 202 10.70 -7.15 -9.73
CA GLU A 202 10.44 -8.45 -9.07
C GLU A 202 10.71 -8.35 -7.57
N GLN A 203 9.81 -8.89 -6.76
CA GLN A 203 9.90 -8.92 -5.30
C GLN A 203 10.03 -10.36 -4.78
N GLU A 204 10.82 -10.50 -3.72
CA GLU A 204 11.08 -11.78 -3.07
C GLU A 204 10.19 -11.94 -1.82
N ALA A 205 9.94 -13.20 -1.45
CA ALA A 205 9.25 -13.55 -0.21
C ALA A 205 9.90 -12.86 1.01
N GLY A 206 9.05 -12.24 1.83
CA GLY A 206 9.41 -11.44 3.01
C GLY A 206 9.54 -9.94 2.74
N TYR A 207 9.42 -9.49 1.48
CA TYR A 207 9.28 -8.07 1.17
C TYR A 207 7.95 -7.53 1.73
N GLN A 208 7.97 -6.28 2.18
CA GLN A 208 6.82 -5.59 2.74
C GLN A 208 6.70 -4.20 2.11
N TYR A 209 5.47 -3.80 1.83
CA TYR A 209 5.13 -2.48 1.32
C TYR A 209 3.91 -1.97 2.10
N ASP A 210 3.96 -0.75 2.60
CA ASP A 210 2.83 -0.12 3.27
C ASP A 210 2.43 1.18 2.59
N ARG A 211 1.12 1.45 2.53
CA ARG A 211 0.58 2.69 1.97
C ARG A 211 -0.70 3.13 2.65
N LEU A 212 -0.84 4.45 2.82
CA LEU A 212 -2.04 5.11 3.31
C LEU A 212 -2.92 5.56 2.15
N PHE A 213 -4.23 5.31 2.24
CA PHE A 213 -5.21 5.79 1.28
C PHE A 213 -6.15 6.81 1.92
N TRP A 214 -6.28 7.97 1.28
CA TRP A 214 -7.09 9.10 1.76
C TRP A 214 -8.23 9.46 0.82
N ALA A 215 -8.13 9.09 -0.46
CA ALA A 215 -9.14 9.33 -1.47
C ALA A 215 -10.20 8.23 -1.38
N ASP A 216 -11.48 8.60 -1.30
CA ASP A 216 -12.57 7.63 -1.33
C ASP A 216 -12.79 7.07 -2.74
N GLY A 217 -13.40 5.90 -2.82
CA GLY A 217 -13.74 5.24 -4.07
C GLY A 217 -13.21 3.82 -4.21
N ALA A 218 -13.39 3.27 -5.41
CA ALA A 218 -12.95 1.93 -5.78
C ALA A 218 -11.52 1.94 -6.33
N TYR A 219 -10.74 0.93 -5.94
CA TYR A 219 -9.36 0.73 -6.35
C TYR A 219 -9.18 -0.69 -6.87
N LEU A 220 -8.52 -0.80 -8.01
CA LEU A 220 -8.08 -2.05 -8.63
C LEU A 220 -6.58 -1.97 -8.87
N TYR A 221 -5.86 -3.00 -8.45
CA TYR A 221 -4.41 -3.09 -8.56
C TYR A 221 -4.00 -4.50 -8.96
N GLY A 222 -2.84 -4.63 -9.59
CA GLY A 222 -2.34 -5.88 -10.14
C GLY A 222 -0.94 -6.22 -9.64
N SER A 223 -0.60 -7.50 -9.77
CA SER A 223 0.76 -8.02 -9.72
C SER A 223 0.86 -9.24 -10.64
N HIS A 224 2.08 -9.65 -10.96
CA HIS A 224 2.38 -10.84 -11.76
C HIS A 224 3.14 -11.86 -10.91
N ASP A 225 2.77 -13.13 -11.04
CA ASP A 225 3.50 -14.23 -10.40
C ASP A 225 4.82 -14.55 -11.13
N ALA A 226 5.57 -15.53 -10.61
CA ALA A 226 6.82 -15.99 -11.20
C ALA A 226 6.70 -16.59 -12.61
N ASP A 227 5.50 -17.03 -13.01
CA ASP A 227 5.19 -17.54 -14.35
C ASP A 227 4.73 -16.42 -15.31
N GLY A 228 4.52 -15.20 -14.79
CA GLY A 228 4.02 -14.04 -15.51
C GLY A 228 2.51 -14.06 -15.71
N GLU A 229 1.75 -14.77 -14.86
CA GLU A 229 0.29 -14.69 -14.82
C GLU A 229 -0.13 -13.50 -13.95
N GLU A 230 -1.03 -12.67 -14.47
CA GLU A 230 -1.59 -11.52 -13.74
C GLU A 230 -2.61 -11.99 -12.72
N PHE A 231 -2.52 -11.44 -11.51
CA PHE A 231 -3.59 -11.51 -10.52
C PHE A 231 -3.90 -10.12 -9.97
N THR A 232 -5.17 -9.88 -9.68
CA THR A 232 -5.69 -8.57 -9.28
C THR A 232 -6.24 -8.60 -7.87
N GLY A 233 -5.98 -7.53 -7.12
CA GLY A 233 -6.65 -7.25 -5.86
C GLY A 233 -7.52 -6.00 -6.01
N ALA A 234 -8.57 -5.90 -5.21
CA ALA A 234 -9.45 -4.74 -5.21
C ALA A 234 -9.74 -4.25 -3.79
N PHE A 235 -9.95 -2.96 -3.62
CA PHE A 235 -10.49 -2.44 -2.36
C PHE A 235 -11.38 -1.22 -2.57
N ARG A 236 -12.28 -0.98 -1.62
CA ARG A 236 -13.07 0.24 -1.53
C ARG A 236 -12.66 1.04 -0.31
N VAL A 237 -12.40 2.33 -0.52
CA VAL A 237 -12.20 3.31 0.56
C VAL A 237 -13.50 4.06 0.77
N LEU A 238 -14.04 3.98 1.98
CA LEU A 238 -15.22 4.73 2.39
C LEU A 238 -14.85 6.08 3.01
N GLU A 239 -15.65 7.09 2.74
CA GLU A 239 -15.55 8.39 3.40
C GLU A 239 -15.78 8.22 4.91
N GLY A 240 -14.88 8.77 5.74
CA GLY A 240 -15.02 8.70 7.19
C GLY A 240 -16.21 9.52 7.70
N ASP A 241 -17.03 8.93 8.58
CA ASP A 241 -18.15 9.61 9.24
C ASP A 241 -17.60 10.53 10.38
N ASP A 242 -17.43 11.84 10.12
CA ASP A 242 -16.99 12.87 11.11
C ASP A 242 -18.09 13.29 12.12
#